data_AF-A0AAJ8DUZ5-F1
#
_entry.id   AF-A0AAJ8DUZ5-F1
#
_cell.length_a   1.000
_cell.length_b   1.000
_cell.length_c   1.000
_cell.angle_alpha   90.00
_cell.angle_beta   90.00
_cell.angle_gamma   90.00
#
_symmetry.space_group_name_H-M   'P 1'
#
loop_
_entity.id
_entity.type
_entity.pdbx_description
1 polymer ?
#
loop_
_entity_poly.entity_id
_entity_poly.type
_entity_poly.pdbx_seq_one_letter_code
_entity_poly.pdbx_strand_id
1 'polypeptide(L)'
;MDCAALELDAVKFAKTAVTYDQNGKYNEAVFYYKEAAQALIYAGMAGSKLEGIQDKVNEYLDRVQALHNAVQAQKSDPLKSRQQVDLERAHFLVTQAFEEDEKGNDDEAIELYTQAEIEVLRSTSTINGIAYVPFMSVDLKERFAFPVPFSDKTGKLALSPKQKAIFSRWVRPDEICNNPTMIMSVSSFSIKQTVVSDCSFVASLAISAAYERRYNKKLITSIIFPQNRRGEPEYNPCGKYMVKLHINGVPRKVIIDDYLPVDRNGELLCSYSSNRNELWVSLIEKAYMKVMGGYDFPGSNSNIDLHALTGWIPERIAMHSDNQSFSKDDTFRMLFQRFHRGDVLITTATGVMTEEEGDRWGLVPTHAYAVLDIREYKGMRFLQLKNPWSHLRWKGRYSERDEKNWTPELLKYLNFDPKTAQKFDNGVFWISWEDLCQYYDVIYLSWNPALFKESSCIHRMILHKTGSLSRWSFTRQMGRRFTTQVYSGCKFTFSKIPNPFTHTKRINGQWKGLSAGGCGNYKDSYKHNPIYQINLERSGPLLIELRGSRQYSVGFEMVTVSTVGDPSPAASPKRSSGDYRCGFCYMEADHVPAGIYNVIPTTFLPKQEGPFFLDFGSTSPLKVSQLQ
;
A
#
# COMPACT_ATOMS: atom_id res chain seq x y z
N MET A 1 -52.59 2.59 44.46
CA MET A 1 -51.30 1.90 44.69
C MET A 1 -51.11 1.78 46.18
N ASP A 2 -50.75 0.60 46.67
CA ASP A 2 -50.50 0.38 48.10
C ASP A 2 -49.12 0.94 48.47
N CYS A 3 -49.10 1.87 49.42
CA CYS A 3 -47.89 2.55 49.86
C CYS A 3 -46.89 1.57 50.49
N ALA A 4 -47.37 0.61 51.28
CA ALA A 4 -46.50 -0.34 51.97
C ALA A 4 -45.77 -1.28 50.98
N ALA A 5 -46.41 -1.62 49.86
CA ALA A 5 -45.80 -2.41 48.80
C ALA A 5 -44.67 -1.65 48.08
N LEU A 6 -44.88 -0.35 47.80
CA LEU A 6 -43.89 0.50 47.14
C LEU A 6 -42.66 0.74 48.02
N GLU A 7 -42.85 0.85 49.34
CA GLU A 7 -41.76 0.95 50.31
C GLU A 7 -40.93 -0.34 50.36
N LEU A 8 -41.59 -1.51 50.32
CA LEU A 8 -40.91 -2.80 50.31
C LEU A 8 -40.10 -3.00 49.02
N ASP A 9 -40.65 -2.59 47.89
CA ASP A 9 -39.98 -2.64 46.59
C ASP A 9 -38.77 -1.70 46.55
N ALA A 10 -38.89 -0.47 47.09
CA ALA A 10 -37.76 0.44 47.24
C ALA A 10 -36.60 -0.17 48.02
N VAL A 11 -36.89 -0.83 49.16
CA VAL A 11 -35.87 -1.50 49.99
C VAL A 11 -35.22 -2.66 49.23
N LYS A 12 -36.02 -3.44 48.49
CA LYS A 12 -35.52 -4.56 47.69
C LYS A 12 -34.59 -4.08 46.58
N PHE A 13 -34.99 -3.08 45.81
CA PHE A 13 -34.18 -2.49 44.75
C PHE A 13 -32.90 -1.87 45.31
N ALA A 14 -32.96 -1.15 46.44
CA ALA A 14 -31.79 -0.58 47.08
C ALA A 14 -30.77 -1.66 47.52
N LYS A 15 -31.22 -2.75 48.15
CA LYS A 15 -30.33 -3.87 48.53
C LYS A 15 -29.68 -4.53 47.32
N THR A 16 -30.44 -4.71 46.25
CA THR A 16 -29.91 -5.25 44.98
C THR A 16 -28.90 -4.29 44.35
N ALA A 17 -29.18 -2.98 44.37
CA ALA A 17 -28.28 -1.94 43.86
C ALA A 17 -26.94 -1.94 44.60
N VAL A 18 -26.95 -1.97 45.94
CA VAL A 18 -25.74 -2.04 46.77
C VAL A 18 -24.92 -3.29 46.49
N THR A 19 -25.58 -4.44 46.30
CA THR A 19 -24.90 -5.69 45.95
C THR A 19 -24.17 -5.59 44.61
N TYR A 20 -24.81 -5.00 43.59
CA TYR A 20 -24.16 -4.79 42.30
C TYR A 20 -23.04 -3.74 42.35
N ASP A 21 -23.23 -2.69 43.14
CA ASP A 21 -22.25 -1.62 43.39
C ASP A 21 -20.96 -2.18 44.02
N GLN A 22 -21.09 -2.98 45.08
CA GLN A 22 -19.96 -3.64 45.76
C GLN A 22 -19.23 -4.66 44.87
N ASN A 23 -19.95 -5.30 43.95
CA ASN A 23 -19.39 -6.30 43.02
C ASN A 23 -18.83 -5.69 41.73
N GLY A 24 -18.75 -4.36 41.62
CA GLY A 24 -18.19 -3.68 40.45
C GLY A 24 -19.08 -3.69 39.19
N LYS A 25 -20.35 -4.09 39.32
CA LYS A 25 -21.33 -4.14 38.22
C LYS A 25 -22.14 -2.84 38.16
N TYR A 26 -21.46 -1.76 37.77
CA TYR A 26 -21.96 -0.40 37.94
C TYR A 26 -23.18 -0.05 37.05
N ASN A 27 -23.34 -0.64 35.87
CA ASN A 27 -24.51 -0.37 35.03
C ASN A 27 -25.79 -0.96 35.63
N GLU A 28 -25.69 -2.18 36.18
CA GLU A 28 -26.76 -2.87 36.89
C GLU A 28 -27.08 -2.15 38.21
N ALA A 29 -26.06 -1.69 38.95
CA ALA A 29 -26.25 -0.88 40.14
C ALA A 29 -27.01 0.42 39.85
N VAL A 30 -26.65 1.13 38.77
CA VAL A 30 -27.33 2.37 38.34
C VAL A 30 -28.80 2.13 38.02
N PHE A 31 -29.13 1.03 37.34
CA PHE A 31 -30.51 0.67 37.07
C PHE A 31 -31.30 0.51 38.36
N TYR A 32 -30.82 -0.32 39.30
CA TYR A 32 -31.54 -0.59 40.54
C TYR A 32 -31.60 0.59 41.52
N TYR A 33 -30.59 1.48 41.56
CA TYR A 33 -30.70 2.73 42.34
C TYR A 33 -31.76 3.67 41.77
N LYS A 34 -31.94 3.74 40.44
CA LYS A 34 -33.03 4.53 39.83
C LYS A 34 -34.40 3.94 40.13
N GLU A 35 -34.56 2.62 40.03
CA GLU A 35 -35.81 1.96 40.39
C GLU A 35 -36.14 2.12 41.89
N ALA A 36 -35.13 2.07 42.76
CA ALA A 36 -35.31 2.33 44.20
C ALA A 36 -35.76 3.78 44.48
N ALA A 37 -35.13 4.76 43.82
CA ALA A 37 -35.51 6.16 43.94
C ALA A 37 -36.93 6.42 43.40
N GLN A 38 -37.28 5.81 42.27
CA GLN A 38 -38.61 5.94 41.67
C GLN A 38 -39.70 5.29 42.52
N ALA A 39 -39.45 4.12 43.10
CA ALA A 39 -40.37 3.48 44.05
C ALA A 39 -40.60 4.33 45.30
N LEU A 40 -39.56 4.99 45.84
CA LEU A 40 -39.68 5.92 46.97
C LEU A 40 -40.48 7.18 46.63
N ILE A 41 -40.29 7.76 45.43
CA ILE A 41 -41.08 8.91 44.96
C ILE A 41 -42.57 8.52 44.88
N TYR A 42 -42.88 7.35 44.31
CA TYR A 42 -44.26 6.88 44.22
C TYR A 42 -44.86 6.52 45.58
N ALA A 43 -44.07 5.99 46.52
CA ALA A 43 -44.50 5.78 47.90
C ALA A 43 -44.85 7.12 48.58
N GLY A 44 -44.03 8.16 48.41
CA GLY A 44 -44.30 9.51 48.90
C GLY A 44 -45.60 10.09 48.32
N MET A 45 -45.80 9.98 47.01
CA MET A 45 -47.03 10.43 46.34
C MET A 45 -48.28 9.63 46.75
N ALA A 46 -48.11 8.38 47.17
CA ALA A 46 -49.17 7.51 47.68
C ALA A 46 -49.48 7.71 49.18
N GLY A 47 -48.83 8.67 49.84
CA GLY A 47 -49.11 9.04 51.24
C GLY A 47 -48.23 8.33 52.28
N SER A 48 -47.03 7.89 51.92
CA SER A 48 -46.06 7.31 52.87
C SER A 48 -45.78 8.21 54.05
N LYS A 49 -45.64 7.60 55.24
CA LYS A 49 -45.24 8.27 56.48
C LYS A 49 -43.74 8.13 56.78
N LEU A 50 -42.96 7.55 55.88
CA LEU A 50 -41.51 7.46 56.05
C LEU A 50 -40.91 8.87 56.03
N GLU A 51 -40.22 9.22 57.11
CA GLU A 51 -39.47 10.48 57.18
C GLU A 51 -38.19 10.37 56.34
N GLY A 52 -37.78 11.47 55.69
CA GLY A 52 -36.53 11.51 54.92
C GLY A 52 -36.57 10.82 53.55
N ILE A 53 -37.76 10.55 52.98
CA ILE A 53 -37.90 9.98 51.62
C ILE A 53 -37.10 10.81 50.60
N GLN A 54 -37.25 12.14 50.65
CA GLN A 54 -36.59 13.04 49.71
C GLN A 54 -35.06 12.97 49.83
N ASP A 55 -34.54 12.86 51.05
CA ASP A 55 -33.11 12.74 51.31
C ASP A 55 -32.55 11.42 50.78
N LYS A 56 -33.28 10.31 50.93
CA LYS A 56 -32.87 9.01 50.35
C LYS A 56 -32.97 8.95 48.84
N VAL A 57 -33.97 9.60 48.25
CA VAL A 57 -34.05 9.75 46.79
C VAL A 57 -32.83 10.52 46.27
N ASN A 58 -32.47 11.63 46.92
CA ASN A 58 -31.29 12.41 46.56
C ASN A 58 -30.00 11.60 46.70
N GLU A 59 -29.84 10.85 47.79
CA GLU A 59 -28.67 9.97 48.00
C GLU A 59 -28.52 8.92 46.89
N TYR A 60 -29.62 8.29 46.45
CA TYR A 60 -29.59 7.32 45.35
C TYR A 60 -29.27 7.98 44.01
N LEU A 61 -29.80 9.17 43.75
CA LEU A 61 -29.51 9.91 42.52
C LEU A 61 -28.05 10.41 42.49
N ASP A 62 -27.50 10.87 43.61
CA ASP A 62 -26.11 11.25 43.76
C ASP A 62 -25.19 10.04 43.55
N ARG A 63 -25.55 8.87 44.10
CA ARG A 63 -24.81 7.62 43.86
C ARG A 63 -24.89 7.19 42.41
N VAL A 64 -26.05 7.33 41.76
CA VAL A 64 -26.22 7.09 40.31
C VAL A 64 -25.31 8.01 39.50
N GLN A 65 -25.19 9.28 39.87
CA GLN A 65 -24.30 10.22 39.19
C GLN A 65 -22.82 9.86 39.39
N ALA A 66 -22.43 9.49 40.61
CA ALA A 66 -21.08 9.04 40.92
C ALA A 66 -20.72 7.74 40.17
N LEU A 67 -21.65 6.78 40.10
CA LEU A 67 -21.48 5.53 39.35
C LEU A 67 -21.47 5.76 37.84
N HIS A 68 -22.28 6.69 37.31
CA HIS A 68 -22.18 7.10 35.92
C HIS A 68 -20.84 7.72 35.59
N ASN A 69 -20.31 8.58 36.47
CA ASN A 69 -18.99 9.18 36.31
C ASN A 69 -17.89 8.10 36.39
N ALA A 70 -18.01 7.11 37.27
CA ALA A 70 -17.10 5.97 37.36
C ALA A 70 -17.18 5.04 36.13
N VAL A 71 -18.38 4.81 35.59
CA VAL A 71 -18.59 4.08 34.33
C VAL A 71 -18.07 4.89 33.15
N GLN A 72 -18.19 6.22 33.14
CA GLN A 72 -17.58 7.09 32.13
C GLN A 72 -16.05 7.10 32.24
N ALA A 73 -15.50 7.06 33.45
CA ALA A 73 -14.07 6.92 33.70
C ALA A 73 -13.55 5.51 33.36
N GLN A 74 -14.37 4.46 33.49
CA GLN A 74 -14.05 3.12 32.97
C GLN A 74 -14.32 2.97 31.46
N LYS A 75 -15.17 3.83 30.89
CA LYS A 75 -15.41 4.00 29.44
C LYS A 75 -14.47 4.99 28.79
N SER A 76 -13.47 5.54 29.51
CA SER A 76 -12.30 6.08 28.83
C SER A 76 -11.57 4.89 28.21
N ASP A 77 -11.98 4.60 26.98
CA ASP A 77 -11.29 3.83 25.96
C ASP A 77 -9.78 3.98 26.19
N PRO A 78 -8.97 2.90 26.29
CA PRO A 78 -7.53 3.03 26.33
C PRO A 78 -7.10 3.83 25.10
N LEU A 79 -6.83 5.11 25.31
CA LEU A 79 -6.55 6.18 24.36
C LEU A 79 -6.81 5.80 22.90
N LYS A 80 -7.91 6.30 22.30
CA LYS A 80 -7.96 6.44 20.83
C LYS A 80 -6.62 7.04 20.41
N SER A 81 -5.87 6.28 19.62
CA SER A 81 -4.57 6.74 19.16
C SER A 81 -4.78 8.09 18.45
N ARG A 82 -3.80 8.99 18.52
CA ARG A 82 -3.86 10.26 17.78
C ARG A 82 -4.26 10.07 16.32
N GLN A 83 -3.80 8.96 15.72
CA GLN A 83 -4.20 8.54 14.37
C GLN A 83 -5.71 8.27 14.21
N GLN A 84 -6.38 7.68 15.20
CA GLN A 84 -7.84 7.47 15.17
C GLN A 84 -8.62 8.77 15.35
N VAL A 85 -8.12 9.71 16.16
CA VAL A 85 -8.75 11.03 16.32
C VAL A 85 -8.63 11.84 15.03
N ASP A 86 -7.44 11.88 14.44
CA ASP A 86 -7.20 12.49 13.13
C ASP A 86 -8.09 11.82 12.05
N LEU A 87 -8.29 10.50 12.13
CA LEU A 87 -9.15 9.74 11.21
C LEU A 87 -10.63 10.16 11.28
N GLU A 88 -11.18 10.28 12.50
CA GLU A 88 -12.56 10.67 12.72
C GLU A 88 -12.81 12.12 12.27
N ARG A 89 -11.83 13.00 12.50
CA ARG A 89 -11.89 14.40 12.05
C ARG A 89 -11.89 14.51 10.52
N ALA A 90 -11.02 13.78 9.83
CA ALA A 90 -11.00 13.78 8.37
C ALA A 90 -12.35 13.34 7.80
N HIS A 91 -12.97 12.31 8.38
CA HIS A 91 -14.27 11.82 7.96
C HIS A 91 -15.39 12.85 8.15
N PHE A 92 -15.42 13.50 9.31
CA PHE A 92 -16.40 14.53 9.60
C PHE A 92 -16.34 15.65 8.54
N LEU A 93 -15.14 16.13 8.23
CA LEU A 93 -14.91 17.17 7.23
C LEU A 93 -15.34 16.75 5.82
N VAL A 94 -15.01 15.52 5.38
CA VAL A 94 -15.46 15.00 4.07
C VAL A 94 -16.99 14.89 4.01
N THR A 95 -17.63 14.50 5.11
CA THR A 95 -19.09 14.33 5.15
C THR A 95 -19.80 15.66 5.04
N GLN A 96 -19.35 16.67 5.78
CA GLN A 96 -19.86 18.04 5.65
C GLN A 96 -19.59 18.61 4.25
N ALA A 97 -18.40 18.37 3.68
CA ALA A 97 -18.09 18.81 2.33
C ALA A 97 -19.09 18.26 1.29
N PHE A 98 -19.48 16.98 1.41
CA PHE A 98 -20.49 16.38 0.55
C PHE A 98 -21.88 17.00 0.75
N GLU A 99 -22.27 17.28 1.99
CA GLU A 99 -23.56 17.89 2.28
C GLU A 99 -23.66 19.31 1.70
N GLU A 100 -22.57 20.08 1.72
CA GLU A 100 -22.54 21.43 1.12
C GLU A 100 -22.47 21.38 -0.42
N ASP A 101 -21.74 20.42 -0.99
CA ASP A 101 -21.68 20.16 -2.44
C ASP A 101 -23.07 19.77 -2.99
N GLU A 102 -23.82 18.90 -2.27
CA GLU A 102 -25.20 18.54 -2.63
C GLU A 102 -26.19 19.72 -2.52
N LYS A 103 -25.88 20.73 -1.70
CA LYS A 103 -26.67 21.98 -1.59
C LYS A 103 -26.29 23.02 -2.65
N GLY A 104 -25.22 22.81 -3.42
CA GLY A 104 -24.68 23.76 -4.39
C GLY A 104 -23.83 24.88 -3.77
N ASN A 105 -23.32 24.68 -2.55
CA ASN A 105 -22.45 25.62 -1.83
C ASN A 105 -20.98 25.31 -2.13
N ASP A 106 -20.57 25.55 -3.38
CA ASP A 106 -19.28 25.10 -3.92
C ASP A 106 -18.06 25.60 -3.12
N ASP A 107 -18.04 26.86 -2.71
CA ASP A 107 -16.89 27.47 -2.00
C ASP A 107 -16.66 26.83 -0.62
N GLU A 108 -17.73 26.57 0.13
CA GLU A 108 -17.66 25.96 1.47
C GLU A 108 -17.31 24.46 1.37
N ALA A 109 -17.86 23.77 0.36
CA ALA A 109 -17.49 22.39 0.05
C ALA A 109 -16.00 22.26 -0.29
N ILE A 110 -15.44 23.17 -1.10
CA ILE A 110 -14.01 23.20 -1.46
C ILE A 110 -13.13 23.40 -0.21
N GLU A 111 -13.50 24.31 0.69
CA GLU A 111 -12.75 24.53 1.93
C GLU A 111 -12.75 23.26 2.80
N LEU A 112 -13.91 22.65 3.00
CA LEU A 112 -14.06 21.43 3.79
C LEU A 112 -13.30 20.24 3.18
N TYR A 113 -13.32 20.07 1.86
CA TYR A 113 -12.51 19.07 1.16
C TYR A 113 -11.01 19.31 1.38
N THR A 114 -10.56 20.57 1.31
CA THR A 114 -9.16 20.94 1.56
C THR A 114 -8.75 20.60 3.00
N GLN A 115 -9.58 20.91 3.99
CA GLN A 115 -9.30 20.59 5.39
C GLN A 115 -9.25 19.07 5.63
N ALA A 116 -10.16 18.31 5.00
CA ALA A 116 -10.15 16.85 5.06
C ALA A 116 -8.87 16.26 4.45
N GLU A 117 -8.43 16.81 3.31
CA GLU A 117 -7.21 16.38 2.63
C GLU A 117 -5.96 16.61 3.49
N ILE A 118 -5.88 17.77 4.16
CA ILE A 118 -4.82 18.08 5.13
C ILE A 118 -4.78 17.05 6.26
N GLU A 119 -5.94 16.61 6.75
CA GLU A 119 -6.03 15.61 7.81
C GLU A 119 -5.59 14.22 7.32
N VAL A 120 -5.95 13.83 6.09
CA VAL A 120 -5.42 12.61 5.45
C VAL A 120 -3.89 12.69 5.34
N LEU A 121 -3.34 13.81 4.88
CA LEU A 121 -1.90 14.02 4.77
C LEU A 121 -1.20 13.95 6.14
N ARG A 122 -1.79 14.54 7.18
CA ARG A 122 -1.28 14.47 8.56
C ARG A 122 -1.28 13.04 9.07
N SER A 123 -2.39 12.33 8.96
CA SER A 123 -2.51 10.95 9.44
C SER A 123 -1.60 9.97 8.68
N THR A 124 -1.38 10.19 7.38
CA THR A 124 -0.47 9.40 6.53
C THR A 124 1.01 9.79 6.68
N SER A 125 1.31 10.84 7.45
CA SER A 125 2.68 11.23 7.76
C SER A 125 3.34 10.30 8.77
N THR A 126 2.58 9.56 9.57
CA THR A 126 3.17 8.64 10.55
C THR A 126 3.35 7.26 9.92
N ILE A 127 4.59 6.85 9.70
CA ILE A 127 4.99 5.55 9.14
C ILE A 127 5.94 4.89 10.13
N ASN A 128 5.67 3.66 10.55
CA ASN A 128 6.47 2.94 11.55
C ASN A 128 6.71 3.75 12.84
N GLY A 129 5.71 4.52 13.28
CA GLY A 129 5.78 5.37 14.48
C GLY A 129 6.59 6.67 14.31
N ILE A 130 7.12 6.95 13.12
CA ILE A 130 7.93 8.14 12.83
C ILE A 130 7.14 9.08 11.92
N ALA A 131 7.17 10.38 12.22
CA ALA A 131 6.51 11.40 11.41
C ALA A 131 7.41 11.85 10.24
N TYR A 132 6.95 11.60 9.02
CA TYR A 132 7.49 12.10 7.75
C TYR A 132 6.48 13.06 7.14
N VAL A 133 6.57 14.34 7.49
CA VAL A 133 5.63 15.36 7.00
C VAL A 133 5.88 15.66 5.51
N PRO A 134 4.86 16.15 4.78
CA PRO A 134 5.05 16.63 3.40
C PRO A 134 6.18 17.64 3.31
N PHE A 135 6.97 17.54 2.25
CA PHE A 135 8.02 18.50 1.95
C PHE A 135 7.38 19.80 1.44
N MET A 136 7.72 20.91 2.07
CA MET A 136 7.19 22.24 1.78
C MET A 136 8.31 23.23 1.46
N SER A 137 7.97 24.37 0.86
CA SER A 137 8.94 25.42 0.54
C SER A 137 9.70 25.97 1.76
N VAL A 138 9.09 25.91 2.95
CA VAL A 138 9.76 26.28 4.22
C VAL A 138 10.96 25.37 4.54
N ASP A 139 10.94 24.11 4.09
CA ASP A 139 12.01 23.15 4.33
C ASP A 139 13.30 23.47 3.55
N LEU A 140 13.21 24.32 2.51
CA LEU A 140 14.39 24.86 1.84
C LEU A 140 15.24 25.76 2.76
N LYS A 141 14.68 26.20 3.89
CA LYS A 141 15.36 27.00 4.92
C LYS A 141 15.76 26.16 6.14
N GLU A 142 15.67 24.82 6.05
CA GLU A 142 16.07 23.90 7.12
C GLU A 142 17.52 24.16 7.55
N ARG A 143 17.76 24.17 8.86
CA ARG A 143 19.10 24.39 9.41
C ARG A 143 19.90 23.10 9.42
N PHE A 144 21.07 23.10 8.79
CA PHE A 144 21.99 21.96 8.72
C PHE A 144 23.27 22.12 9.55
N ALA A 145 23.64 23.35 9.91
CA ALA A 145 24.83 23.65 10.70
C ALA A 145 24.53 23.74 12.20
N PHE A 146 25.26 22.94 12.98
CA PHE A 146 25.13 22.83 14.44
C PHE A 146 26.51 22.81 15.11
N PRO A 147 26.64 23.31 16.36
CA PRO A 147 27.90 23.24 17.11
C PRO A 147 28.35 21.81 17.45
N VAL A 148 27.39 20.88 17.53
CA VAL A 148 27.62 19.47 17.85
C VAL A 148 27.12 18.61 16.68
N PRO A 149 27.82 17.52 16.31
CA PRO A 149 27.36 16.60 15.28
C PRO A 149 25.94 16.09 15.56
N PHE A 150 25.07 16.22 14.56
CA PHE A 150 23.69 15.81 14.60
C PHE A 150 23.59 14.30 14.79
N SER A 151 22.68 13.89 15.67
CA SER A 151 22.28 12.50 15.84
C SER A 151 20.78 12.41 15.66
N ASP A 152 20.33 11.37 14.96
CA ASP A 152 18.93 11.18 14.67
C ASP A 152 18.17 10.83 15.94
N LYS A 153 17.07 11.53 16.21
CA LYS A 153 16.25 11.33 17.41
C LYS A 153 15.62 9.95 17.45
N THR A 154 15.45 9.31 16.30
CA THR A 154 14.90 7.94 16.21
C THR A 154 15.94 6.87 16.52
N GLY A 155 17.20 7.25 16.73
CA GLY A 155 18.30 6.32 16.97
C GLY A 155 18.82 5.63 15.71
N LYS A 156 19.63 4.60 15.89
CA LYS A 156 20.23 3.81 14.81
C LYS A 156 19.19 2.88 14.18
N LEU A 157 19.27 2.71 12.85
CA LEU A 157 18.38 1.81 12.14
C LEU A 157 18.58 0.36 12.59
N ALA A 158 17.48 -0.37 12.74
CA ALA A 158 17.54 -1.81 12.99
C ALA A 158 18.25 -2.51 11.83
N LEU A 159 19.27 -3.29 12.13
CA LEU A 159 20.02 -4.08 11.17
C LEU A 159 19.30 -5.40 10.87
N SER A 160 19.42 -5.88 9.64
CA SER A 160 18.95 -7.23 9.26
C SER A 160 19.74 -8.32 9.98
N PRO A 161 19.22 -9.56 10.09
CA PRO A 161 19.97 -10.68 10.65
C PRO A 161 21.33 -10.90 9.96
N LYS A 162 21.38 -10.73 8.64
CA LYS A 162 22.63 -10.87 7.85
C LYS A 162 23.65 -9.79 8.20
N GLN A 163 23.21 -8.52 8.34
CA GLN A 163 24.09 -7.43 8.77
C GLN A 163 24.58 -7.63 10.21
N LYS A 164 23.69 -8.01 11.14
CA LYS A 164 24.04 -8.22 12.55
C LYS A 164 25.15 -9.26 12.73
N ALA A 165 25.19 -10.30 11.90
CA ALA A 165 26.19 -11.35 11.97
C ALA A 165 27.63 -10.85 11.74
N ILE A 166 27.79 -9.81 10.92
CA ILE A 166 29.11 -9.26 10.53
C ILE A 166 29.34 -7.83 11.03
N PHE A 167 28.34 -7.23 11.68
CA PHE A 167 28.39 -5.88 12.21
C PHE A 167 29.49 -5.71 13.26
N SER A 168 30.23 -4.60 13.14
CA SER A 168 31.23 -4.18 14.13
C SER A 168 30.75 -2.94 14.89
N ARG A 169 30.52 -1.83 14.19
CA ARG A 169 30.14 -0.54 14.80
C ARG A 169 29.46 0.38 13.80
N TRP A 170 28.86 1.44 14.32
CA TRP A 170 28.42 2.59 13.51
C TRP A 170 29.54 3.61 13.44
N VAL A 171 29.76 4.19 12.26
CA VAL A 171 30.82 5.18 12.01
C VAL A 171 30.26 6.38 11.25
N ARG A 172 30.86 7.55 11.44
CA ARG A 172 30.63 8.69 10.55
C ARG A 172 31.57 8.66 9.34
N PRO A 173 31.25 9.37 8.26
CA PRO A 173 32.08 9.42 7.06
C PRO A 173 33.53 9.83 7.31
N ASP A 174 33.76 10.83 8.16
CA ASP A 174 35.09 11.36 8.50
C ASP A 174 35.96 10.38 9.29
N GLU A 175 35.38 9.32 9.87
CA GLU A 175 36.13 8.24 10.52
C GLU A 175 36.70 7.20 9.53
N ILE A 176 36.16 7.14 8.32
CA ILE A 176 36.50 6.10 7.32
C ILE A 176 37.01 6.67 5.99
N CYS A 177 36.89 7.98 5.76
CA CYS A 177 37.44 8.63 4.57
C CYS A 177 38.04 10.01 4.90
N ASN A 178 39.16 10.35 4.25
CA ASN A 178 39.92 11.56 4.55
C ASN A 178 39.28 12.84 3.98
N ASN A 179 38.43 12.73 2.96
CA ASN A 179 37.77 13.88 2.32
C ASN A 179 36.36 13.49 1.86
N PRO A 180 35.42 13.29 2.80
CA PRO A 180 34.04 12.96 2.49
C PRO A 180 33.42 14.03 1.59
N THR A 181 32.72 13.59 0.57
CA THR A 181 31.97 14.45 -0.34
C THR A 181 30.61 13.84 -0.63
N MET A 182 29.63 14.70 -0.91
CA MET A 182 28.29 14.21 -1.19
C MET A 182 28.27 13.45 -2.51
N ILE A 183 28.73 14.10 -3.59
CA ILE A 183 28.77 13.56 -4.95
C ILE A 183 30.02 14.11 -5.64
N MET A 184 30.90 13.25 -6.16
CA MET A 184 31.96 13.66 -7.10
C MET A 184 31.45 13.56 -8.53
N SER A 185 30.77 12.46 -8.85
CA SER A 185 30.10 12.27 -10.13
C SER A 185 28.86 11.42 -9.97
N VAL A 186 27.72 11.85 -10.51
CA VAL A 186 26.49 11.06 -10.50
C VAL A 186 26.65 9.88 -11.47
N SER A 187 27.05 8.71 -10.95
CA SER A 187 27.40 7.54 -11.76
C SER A 187 26.64 6.29 -11.38
N SER A 188 26.00 5.65 -12.35
CA SER A 188 25.43 4.31 -12.18
C SER A 188 26.53 3.26 -11.96
N PHE A 189 27.69 3.40 -12.60
CA PHE A 189 28.77 2.40 -12.53
C PHE A 189 29.39 2.27 -11.15
N SER A 190 29.40 3.33 -10.33
CA SER A 190 30.04 3.29 -9.01
C SER A 190 29.15 2.68 -7.92
N ILE A 191 27.83 2.61 -8.13
CA ILE A 191 26.88 2.09 -7.14
C ILE A 191 27.08 0.59 -6.96
N LYS A 192 27.30 0.15 -5.72
CA LYS A 192 27.46 -1.25 -5.33
C LYS A 192 26.56 -1.59 -4.14
N GLN A 193 25.72 -2.61 -4.35
CA GLN A 193 24.95 -3.25 -3.28
C GLN A 193 25.82 -4.19 -2.46
N THR A 194 25.50 -4.31 -1.18
CA THR A 194 26.20 -5.18 -0.22
C THR A 194 25.25 -6.25 0.34
N VAL A 195 25.25 -6.46 1.66
CA VAL A 195 24.43 -7.45 2.37
C VAL A 195 22.95 -7.05 2.50
N VAL A 196 22.60 -5.85 2.04
CA VAL A 196 21.21 -5.37 1.94
C VAL A 196 20.39 -6.17 0.94
N SER A 197 19.15 -6.46 1.30
CA SER A 197 18.21 -7.32 0.56
C SER A 197 17.51 -6.61 -0.60
N ASP A 198 17.39 -5.29 -0.57
CA ASP A 198 16.59 -4.53 -1.53
C ASP A 198 17.36 -4.19 -2.82
N CYS A 199 17.47 -5.17 -3.71
CA CYS A 199 18.11 -4.98 -5.01
C CYS A 199 17.37 -4.01 -5.93
N SER A 200 16.04 -3.97 -5.85
CA SER A 200 15.22 -3.13 -6.72
C SER A 200 15.42 -1.65 -6.42
N PHE A 201 15.64 -1.28 -5.16
CA PHE A 201 15.97 0.10 -4.80
C PHE A 201 17.35 0.52 -5.35
N VAL A 202 18.36 -0.34 -5.23
CA VAL A 202 19.71 -0.03 -5.75
C VAL A 202 19.72 0.03 -7.28
N ALA A 203 18.99 -0.85 -7.96
CA ALA A 203 18.78 -0.76 -9.41
C ALA A 203 18.07 0.55 -9.79
N SER A 204 17.09 0.99 -8.99
CA SER A 204 16.36 2.25 -9.19
C SER A 204 17.27 3.48 -9.04
N LEU A 205 18.18 3.47 -8.07
CA LEU A 205 19.25 4.49 -7.95
C LEU A 205 20.16 4.51 -9.17
N ALA A 206 20.55 3.33 -9.67
CA ALA A 206 21.43 3.23 -10.82
C ALA A 206 20.82 3.80 -12.10
N ILE A 207 19.56 3.46 -12.43
CA ILE A 207 18.90 4.03 -13.61
C ILE A 207 18.63 5.53 -13.44
N SER A 208 18.26 5.98 -12.24
CA SER A 208 18.04 7.41 -11.97
C SER A 208 19.32 8.23 -12.13
N ALA A 209 20.46 7.71 -11.66
CA ALA A 209 21.77 8.34 -11.85
C ALA A 209 22.20 8.36 -13.33
N ALA A 210 21.97 7.26 -14.06
CA ALA A 210 22.25 7.21 -15.50
C ALA A 210 21.38 8.20 -16.30
N TYR A 211 20.10 8.31 -15.95
CA TYR A 211 19.17 9.26 -16.56
C TYR A 211 19.61 10.71 -16.34
N GLU A 212 19.92 11.07 -15.09
CA GLU A 212 20.36 12.42 -14.75
C GLU A 212 21.58 12.84 -15.56
N ARG A 213 22.57 11.95 -15.67
CA ARG A 213 23.75 12.18 -16.51
C ARG A 213 23.41 12.30 -18.00
N ARG A 214 22.59 11.40 -18.54
CA ARG A 214 22.27 11.36 -19.98
C ARG A 214 21.49 12.58 -20.44
N TYR A 215 20.50 13.01 -19.65
CA TYR A 215 19.56 14.06 -20.04
C TYR A 215 19.77 15.40 -19.33
N ASN A 216 20.76 15.49 -18.44
CA ASN A 216 21.03 16.67 -17.62
C ASN A 216 19.78 17.14 -16.83
N LYS A 217 19.03 16.18 -16.29
CA LYS A 217 17.79 16.40 -15.53
C LYS A 217 17.95 15.83 -14.12
N LYS A 218 17.90 16.70 -13.11
CA LYS A 218 18.20 16.36 -11.71
C LYS A 218 17.12 15.47 -11.08
N LEU A 219 17.38 14.16 -10.97
CA LEU A 219 16.53 13.19 -10.26
C LEU A 219 17.12 12.79 -8.90
N ILE A 220 18.44 12.65 -8.82
CA ILE A 220 19.19 12.28 -7.61
C ILE A 220 19.68 13.53 -6.88
N THR A 221 20.32 14.47 -7.58
CA THR A 221 20.91 15.64 -6.92
C THR A 221 19.85 16.55 -6.29
N SER A 222 18.66 16.62 -6.88
CA SER A 222 17.56 17.49 -6.44
C SER A 222 16.82 17.01 -5.19
N ILE A 223 17.09 15.78 -4.73
CA ILE A 223 16.42 15.19 -3.57
C ILE A 223 17.29 15.14 -2.31
N ILE A 224 18.58 15.48 -2.39
CA ILE A 224 19.52 15.48 -1.27
C ILE A 224 19.77 16.91 -0.78
N PHE A 225 19.74 17.11 0.53
CA PHE A 225 20.01 18.39 1.21
C PHE A 225 20.99 18.20 2.38
N PRO A 226 21.85 19.20 2.69
CA PRO A 226 21.82 20.59 2.19
C PRO A 226 22.27 20.73 0.74
N GLN A 227 21.89 21.86 0.12
CA GLN A 227 22.28 22.20 -1.25
C GLN A 227 22.94 23.58 -1.30
N ASN A 228 23.91 23.73 -2.20
CA ASN A 228 24.56 25.01 -2.49
C ASN A 228 23.62 25.96 -3.26
N ARG A 229 24.11 27.17 -3.58
CA ARG A 229 23.35 28.17 -4.35
C ARG A 229 22.95 27.71 -5.76
N ARG A 230 23.58 26.68 -6.32
CA ARG A 230 23.27 26.07 -7.62
C ARG A 230 22.28 24.89 -7.51
N GLY A 231 21.79 24.61 -6.29
CA GLY A 231 20.93 23.46 -6.03
C GLY A 231 21.67 22.14 -6.21
N GLU A 232 22.97 22.10 -5.90
CA GLU A 232 23.78 20.88 -5.88
C GLU A 232 24.00 20.45 -4.44
N PRO A 233 23.90 19.15 -4.12
CA PRO A 233 23.97 18.68 -2.75
C PRO A 233 25.40 18.78 -2.19
N GLU A 234 25.50 19.20 -0.93
CA GLU A 234 26.78 19.45 -0.26
C GLU A 234 27.02 18.48 0.90
N TYR A 235 28.29 18.17 1.12
CA TYR A 235 28.70 17.48 2.34
C TYR A 235 28.50 18.40 3.55
N ASN A 236 27.91 17.86 4.60
CA ASN A 236 27.67 18.55 5.86
C ASN A 236 28.48 17.88 6.99
N PRO A 237 29.56 18.51 7.49
CA PRO A 237 30.35 17.98 8.61
C PRO A 237 29.57 17.81 9.91
N CYS A 238 28.45 18.54 10.07
CA CYS A 238 27.56 18.35 11.22
C CYS A 238 26.76 17.05 11.12
N GLY A 239 26.83 16.30 10.01
CA GLY A 239 26.23 14.98 9.86
C GLY A 239 24.70 14.96 9.85
N LYS A 240 24.05 16.09 9.55
CA LYS A 240 22.59 16.16 9.32
C LYS A 240 22.32 16.23 7.83
N TYR A 241 21.41 15.38 7.36
CA TYR A 241 20.93 15.41 5.98
C TYR A 241 19.41 15.32 5.92
N MET A 242 18.86 15.80 4.82
CA MET A 242 17.44 15.65 4.48
C MET A 242 17.33 15.06 3.09
N VAL A 243 16.56 13.99 2.95
CA VAL A 243 16.26 13.37 1.66
C VAL A 243 14.76 13.54 1.37
N LYS A 244 14.43 13.99 0.17
CA LYS A 244 13.05 14.16 -0.29
C LYS A 244 12.60 12.90 -1.03
N LEU A 245 11.67 12.14 -0.45
CA LEU A 245 11.13 10.90 -1.03
C LEU A 245 9.62 11.02 -1.25
N HIS A 246 9.11 10.48 -2.35
CA HIS A 246 7.69 10.50 -2.67
C HIS A 246 6.97 9.30 -2.04
N ILE A 247 6.38 9.51 -0.87
CA ILE A 247 5.81 8.44 -0.04
C ILE A 247 4.35 8.75 0.28
N ASN A 248 3.48 7.74 0.15
CA ASN A 248 2.03 7.89 0.33
C ASN A 248 1.44 9.03 -0.51
N GLY A 249 1.88 9.12 -1.78
CA GLY A 249 1.29 10.03 -2.76
C GLY A 249 1.82 11.46 -2.75
N VAL A 250 2.76 11.82 -1.87
CA VAL A 250 3.35 13.16 -1.82
C VAL A 250 4.87 13.12 -1.55
N PRO A 251 5.63 14.14 -1.99
CA PRO A 251 6.99 14.36 -1.52
C PRO A 251 7.01 14.59 -0.01
N ARG A 252 7.86 13.86 0.71
CA ARG A 252 8.04 13.94 2.17
C ARG A 252 9.49 14.16 2.50
N LYS A 253 9.74 14.91 3.57
CA LYS A 253 11.09 15.11 4.09
C LYS A 253 11.50 13.98 5.03
N VAL A 254 12.67 13.42 4.79
CA VAL A 254 13.27 12.38 5.62
C VAL A 254 14.58 12.92 6.17
N ILE A 255 14.58 13.31 7.45
CA ILE A 255 15.78 13.74 8.16
C ILE A 255 16.54 12.51 8.63
N ILE A 256 17.85 12.48 8.38
CA ILE A 256 18.76 11.43 8.83
C ILE A 256 20.03 12.03 9.42
N ASP A 257 20.67 11.30 10.33
CA ASP A 257 22.10 11.47 10.61
C ASP A 257 22.96 10.71 9.58
N ASP A 258 24.28 10.79 9.67
CA ASP A 258 25.23 10.18 8.74
C ASP A 258 25.99 8.97 9.30
N TYR A 259 25.54 8.40 10.42
CA TYR A 259 26.12 7.16 10.91
C TYR A 259 25.80 6.00 9.97
N LEU A 260 26.81 5.28 9.52
CA LEU A 260 26.69 4.11 8.65
C LEU A 260 27.23 2.86 9.36
N PRO A 261 26.62 1.67 9.14
CA PRO A 261 27.09 0.44 9.76
C PRO A 261 28.28 -0.13 8.97
N VAL A 262 29.32 -0.59 9.66
CA VAL A 262 30.48 -1.25 9.06
C VAL A 262 30.75 -2.62 9.67
N ASP A 263 31.43 -3.46 8.90
CA ASP A 263 31.99 -4.73 9.36
C ASP A 263 33.32 -4.55 10.11
N ARG A 264 33.94 -5.67 10.51
CA ARG A 264 35.24 -5.67 11.22
C ARG A 264 36.41 -5.20 10.37
N ASN A 265 36.28 -5.22 9.05
CA ASN A 265 37.29 -4.74 8.10
C ASN A 265 37.10 -3.26 7.75
N GLY A 266 36.05 -2.61 8.26
CA GLY A 266 35.70 -1.24 7.94
C GLY A 266 34.89 -1.09 6.65
N GLU A 267 34.39 -2.17 6.06
CA GLU A 267 33.54 -2.12 4.88
C GLU A 267 32.09 -1.80 5.26
N LEU A 268 31.44 -0.96 4.46
CA LEU A 268 30.06 -0.54 4.68
C LEU A 268 29.09 -1.72 4.49
N LEU A 269 28.13 -1.81 5.41
CA LEU A 269 27.04 -2.80 5.40
C LEU A 269 25.74 -2.29 4.75
N CYS A 270 25.79 -1.08 4.21
CA CYS A 270 24.78 -0.47 3.34
C CYS A 270 25.31 -0.44 1.90
N SER A 271 24.47 -0.09 0.92
CA SER A 271 24.96 0.17 -0.44
C SER A 271 25.84 1.40 -0.46
N TYR A 272 26.87 1.40 -1.31
CA TYR A 272 27.88 2.45 -1.35
C TYR A 272 28.39 2.72 -2.77
N SER A 273 29.14 3.80 -2.94
CA SER A 273 29.88 4.09 -4.16
C SER A 273 31.26 3.45 -4.10
N SER A 274 31.72 2.82 -5.19
CA SER A 274 33.09 2.33 -5.33
C SER A 274 34.13 3.44 -5.15
N ASN A 275 33.72 4.70 -5.33
CA ASN A 275 34.46 5.84 -4.82
C ASN A 275 34.16 6.05 -3.33
N ARG A 276 35.11 5.63 -2.47
CA ARG A 276 34.94 5.62 -1.01
C ARG A 276 34.70 7.00 -0.36
N ASN A 277 34.95 8.09 -1.09
CA ASN A 277 34.68 9.43 -0.58
C ASN A 277 33.23 9.88 -0.82
N GLU A 278 32.45 9.20 -1.68
CA GLU A 278 31.06 9.58 -2.00
C GLU A 278 30.04 8.99 -1.04
N LEU A 279 29.09 9.82 -0.59
CA LEU A 279 28.11 9.43 0.44
C LEU A 279 26.68 9.26 -0.05
N TRP A 280 26.34 9.83 -1.21
CA TRP A 280 24.95 9.94 -1.68
C TRP A 280 24.21 8.60 -1.75
N VAL A 281 24.87 7.51 -2.19
CA VAL A 281 24.27 6.17 -2.30
C VAL A 281 23.82 5.68 -0.93
N SER A 282 24.73 5.72 0.05
CA SER A 282 24.48 5.22 1.40
C SER A 282 23.46 6.07 2.15
N LEU A 283 23.49 7.39 1.95
CA LEU A 283 22.55 8.31 2.61
C LEU A 283 21.13 8.22 2.03
N ILE A 284 20.96 8.08 0.72
CA ILE A 284 19.63 7.87 0.13
C ILE A 284 19.06 6.51 0.54
N GLU A 285 19.86 5.43 0.50
CA GLU A 285 19.43 4.12 1.00
C GLU A 285 19.02 4.20 2.47
N LYS A 286 19.84 4.83 3.32
CA LYS A 286 19.51 5.01 4.73
C LYS A 286 18.20 5.76 4.94
N ALA A 287 17.94 6.84 4.19
CA ALA A 287 16.67 7.56 4.28
C ALA A 287 15.49 6.66 3.89
N TYR A 288 15.63 5.87 2.82
CA TYR A 288 14.59 4.94 2.40
C TYR A 288 14.34 3.83 3.43
N MET A 289 15.42 3.19 3.91
CA MET A 289 15.34 2.15 4.96
C MET A 289 14.76 2.68 6.26
N LYS A 290 15.03 3.95 6.62
CA LYS A 290 14.38 4.60 7.77
C LYS A 290 12.86 4.64 7.61
N VAL A 291 12.36 5.01 6.42
CA VAL A 291 10.92 4.99 6.14
C VAL A 291 10.36 3.56 6.18
N MET A 292 11.10 2.59 5.67
CA MET A 292 10.69 1.16 5.63
C MET A 292 10.81 0.42 6.96
N GLY A 293 11.34 1.06 8.01
CA GLY A 293 11.40 0.52 9.37
C GLY A 293 12.74 -0.10 9.77
N GLY A 294 13.76 0.02 8.93
CA GLY A 294 15.12 -0.49 9.15
C GLY A 294 15.67 -1.23 7.95
N TYR A 295 16.86 -1.79 8.09
CA TYR A 295 17.50 -2.61 7.07
C TYR A 295 17.00 -4.07 7.06
N ASP A 296 16.22 -4.49 8.06
CA ASP A 296 15.49 -5.76 8.05
C ASP A 296 14.23 -5.67 7.16
N PHE A 297 14.45 -5.27 5.92
CA PHE A 297 13.42 -5.06 4.92
C PHE A 297 13.50 -6.19 3.88
N PRO A 298 12.42 -6.95 3.62
CA PRO A 298 12.48 -8.14 2.76
C PRO A 298 12.75 -7.82 1.28
N GLY A 299 12.76 -6.55 0.90
CA GLY A 299 12.83 -6.09 -0.49
C GLY A 299 11.47 -5.64 -1.02
N SER A 300 11.49 -4.96 -2.16
CA SER A 300 10.33 -4.37 -2.81
C SER A 300 10.33 -4.72 -4.31
N ASN A 301 9.72 -3.86 -5.14
CA ASN A 301 9.85 -3.92 -6.59
C ASN A 301 10.17 -2.52 -7.12
N SER A 302 10.75 -2.46 -8.32
CA SER A 302 11.23 -1.20 -8.89
C SER A 302 10.15 -0.16 -9.13
N ASN A 303 8.87 -0.55 -9.28
CA ASN A 303 7.79 0.44 -9.41
C ASN A 303 7.60 1.25 -8.13
N ILE A 304 7.65 0.57 -6.98
CA ILE A 304 7.57 1.23 -5.67
C ILE A 304 8.80 2.11 -5.45
N ASP A 305 9.98 1.59 -5.75
CA ASP A 305 11.25 2.27 -5.48
C ASP A 305 11.48 3.47 -6.39
N LEU A 306 11.25 3.34 -7.70
CA LEU A 306 11.35 4.46 -8.63
C LEU A 306 10.32 5.52 -8.31
N HIS A 307 9.08 5.12 -7.98
CA HIS A 307 8.07 6.08 -7.56
C HIS A 307 8.50 6.79 -6.27
N ALA A 308 9.04 6.09 -5.28
CA ALA A 308 9.56 6.69 -4.05
C ALA A 308 10.72 7.66 -4.28
N LEU A 309 11.61 7.38 -5.23
CA LEU A 309 12.75 8.23 -5.54
C LEU A 309 12.37 9.44 -6.39
N THR A 310 11.47 9.28 -7.36
CA THR A 310 11.27 10.26 -8.44
C THR A 310 9.87 10.87 -8.49
N GLY A 311 8.87 10.22 -7.89
CA GLY A 311 7.45 10.54 -8.08
C GLY A 311 6.90 10.19 -9.46
N TRP A 312 7.68 9.49 -10.31
CA TRP A 312 7.26 9.11 -11.65
C TRP A 312 6.24 7.96 -11.64
N ILE A 313 5.53 7.78 -12.75
CA ILE A 313 4.30 6.98 -12.82
C ILE A 313 4.66 5.51 -13.09
N PRO A 314 4.34 4.58 -12.19
CA PRO A 314 4.72 3.17 -12.35
C PRO A 314 3.81 2.42 -13.34
N GLU A 315 4.40 1.55 -14.16
CA GLU A 315 3.72 0.54 -14.99
C GLU A 315 4.49 -0.78 -14.93
N ARG A 316 3.79 -1.91 -15.00
CA ARG A 316 4.39 -3.25 -14.98
C ARG A 316 3.99 -4.03 -16.22
N ILE A 317 4.97 -4.52 -16.97
CA ILE A 317 4.76 -5.37 -18.14
C ILE A 317 5.26 -6.78 -17.80
N ALA A 318 4.35 -7.75 -17.72
CA ALA A 318 4.71 -9.16 -17.57
C ALA A 318 5.08 -9.76 -18.93
N MET A 319 6.20 -10.49 -19.00
CA MET A 319 6.65 -11.15 -20.24
C MET A 319 6.06 -12.55 -20.44
N HIS A 320 5.83 -13.27 -19.33
CA HIS A 320 5.43 -14.68 -19.32
C HIS A 320 4.04 -14.90 -18.70
N SER A 321 3.07 -14.03 -18.98
CA SER A 321 1.70 -14.20 -18.47
C SER A 321 0.88 -15.15 -19.35
N ASP A 322 0.09 -16.03 -18.71
CA ASP A 322 -0.83 -16.98 -19.37
C ASP A 322 -1.88 -16.30 -20.28
N ASN A 323 -2.17 -15.01 -20.03
CA ASN A 323 -3.05 -14.19 -20.85
C ASN A 323 -2.23 -13.41 -21.91
N GLN A 324 -2.22 -13.92 -23.14
CA GLN A 324 -1.44 -13.48 -24.33
C GLN A 324 -1.52 -11.98 -24.70
N SER A 325 -0.85 -11.09 -23.97
CA SER A 325 -0.79 -9.65 -24.31
C SER A 325 0.62 -9.10 -24.57
N PHE A 326 1.67 -9.89 -24.38
CA PHE A 326 3.05 -9.43 -24.57
C PHE A 326 3.50 -9.57 -26.04
N SER A 327 3.57 -8.44 -26.75
CA SER A 327 4.21 -8.35 -28.07
C SER A 327 5.67 -7.94 -27.93
N LYS A 328 6.60 -8.85 -28.27
CA LYS A 328 8.05 -8.59 -28.22
C LYS A 328 8.44 -7.39 -29.09
N ASP A 329 7.88 -7.29 -30.29
CA ASP A 329 8.22 -6.23 -31.25
C ASP A 329 7.68 -4.87 -30.83
N ASP A 330 6.40 -4.81 -30.44
CA ASP A 330 5.79 -3.54 -30.05
C ASP A 330 6.36 -3.03 -28.74
N THR A 331 6.64 -3.93 -27.78
CA THR A 331 7.28 -3.56 -26.52
C THR A 331 8.67 -3.00 -26.79
N PHE A 332 9.52 -3.69 -27.55
CA PHE A 332 10.86 -3.17 -27.84
C PHE A 332 10.82 -1.80 -28.51
N ARG A 333 9.95 -1.64 -29.52
CA ARG A 333 9.79 -0.37 -30.24
C ARG A 333 9.40 0.77 -29.30
N MET A 334 8.46 0.51 -28.41
CA MET A 334 8.02 1.46 -27.38
C MET A 334 9.17 1.79 -26.41
N LEU A 335 9.87 0.80 -25.88
CA LEU A 335 11.00 1.01 -24.96
C LEU A 335 12.08 1.84 -25.65
N PHE A 336 12.51 1.44 -26.85
CA PHE A 336 13.55 2.11 -27.61
C PHE A 336 13.21 3.59 -27.83
N GLN A 337 12.00 3.89 -28.32
CA GLN A 337 11.61 5.27 -28.62
C GLN A 337 11.49 6.13 -27.34
N ARG A 338 10.82 5.62 -26.31
CA ARG A 338 10.55 6.36 -25.07
C ARG A 338 11.79 6.56 -24.24
N PHE A 339 12.67 5.56 -24.20
CA PHE A 339 13.94 5.65 -23.52
C PHE A 339 14.82 6.76 -24.08
N HIS A 340 14.97 6.86 -25.41
CA HIS A 340 15.82 7.88 -26.06
C HIS A 340 15.23 9.29 -26.04
N ARG A 341 13.91 9.43 -25.84
CA ARG A 341 13.25 10.72 -25.59
C ARG A 341 13.40 11.19 -24.14
N GLY A 342 13.86 10.31 -23.24
CA GLY A 342 13.92 10.61 -21.81
C GLY A 342 12.55 10.62 -21.15
N ASP A 343 11.60 9.86 -21.70
CA ASP A 343 10.20 9.76 -21.26
C ASP A 343 10.02 8.71 -20.14
N VAL A 344 10.98 7.79 -19.97
CA VAL A 344 10.81 6.61 -19.11
C VAL A 344 12.12 6.15 -18.47
N LEU A 345 12.05 5.69 -17.22
CA LEU A 345 13.09 4.91 -16.55
C LEU A 345 12.68 3.43 -16.61
N ILE A 346 13.66 2.56 -16.85
CA ILE A 346 13.39 1.14 -17.11
C ILE A 346 14.27 0.28 -16.20
N THR A 347 13.64 -0.67 -15.51
CA THR A 347 14.32 -1.80 -14.88
C THR A 347 13.66 -3.10 -15.33
N THR A 348 14.36 -4.21 -15.17
CA THR A 348 13.86 -5.55 -15.46
C THR A 348 14.20 -6.47 -14.30
N ALA A 349 13.41 -7.51 -14.08
CA ALA A 349 13.68 -8.49 -13.04
C ALA A 349 13.54 -9.93 -13.53
N THR A 350 14.42 -10.77 -13.02
CA THR A 350 14.38 -12.22 -13.22
C THR A 350 13.30 -12.87 -12.36
N GLY A 351 12.77 -13.97 -12.86
CA GLY A 351 11.81 -14.81 -12.15
C GLY A 351 12.43 -15.73 -11.11
N VAL A 352 11.62 -16.68 -10.66
CA VAL A 352 12.11 -17.84 -9.90
C VAL A 352 12.93 -18.72 -10.85
N MET A 353 14.19 -18.97 -10.49
CA MET A 353 15.08 -19.91 -11.18
C MET A 353 15.92 -20.66 -10.15
N THR A 354 16.49 -21.80 -10.51
CA THR A 354 17.40 -22.53 -9.62
C THR A 354 18.75 -21.80 -9.53
N GLU A 355 19.49 -22.00 -8.44
CA GLU A 355 20.84 -21.45 -8.31
C GLU A 355 21.76 -21.97 -9.43
N GLU A 356 21.61 -23.24 -9.82
CA GLU A 356 22.36 -23.85 -10.93
C GLU A 356 22.08 -23.15 -12.28
N GLU A 357 20.82 -22.80 -12.56
CA GLU A 357 20.45 -22.08 -13.77
C GLU A 357 20.98 -20.64 -13.74
N GLY A 358 20.87 -19.98 -12.59
CA GLY A 358 21.45 -18.66 -12.36
C GLY A 358 22.96 -18.64 -12.58
N ASP A 359 23.68 -19.59 -11.99
CA ASP A 359 25.13 -19.72 -12.15
C ASP A 359 25.54 -20.03 -13.59
N ARG A 360 24.77 -20.89 -14.27
CA ARG A 360 25.02 -21.25 -15.68
C ARG A 360 24.96 -20.03 -16.58
N TRP A 361 23.96 -19.17 -16.41
CA TRP A 361 23.73 -18.02 -17.27
C TRP A 361 24.30 -16.70 -16.73
N GLY A 362 24.83 -16.70 -15.50
CA GLY A 362 25.30 -15.49 -14.82
C GLY A 362 24.17 -14.54 -14.46
N LEU A 363 23.02 -15.09 -14.06
CA LEU A 363 21.84 -14.38 -13.62
C LEU A 363 21.54 -14.75 -12.17
N VAL A 364 20.93 -13.81 -11.45
CA VAL A 364 20.48 -14.00 -10.07
C VAL A 364 18.98 -14.26 -10.07
N PRO A 365 18.47 -15.27 -9.35
CA PRO A 365 17.02 -15.48 -9.18
C PRO A 365 16.34 -14.30 -8.48
N THR A 366 15.11 -13.97 -8.91
CA THR A 366 14.25 -12.96 -8.24
C THR A 366 14.95 -11.62 -7.98
N HIS A 367 15.71 -11.12 -8.96
CA HIS A 367 16.63 -9.99 -8.80
C HIS A 367 16.38 -8.90 -9.83
N ALA A 368 16.53 -7.64 -9.41
CA ALA A 368 16.30 -6.47 -10.26
C ALA A 368 17.60 -5.94 -10.91
N TYR A 369 17.49 -5.53 -12.17
CA TYR A 369 18.56 -4.96 -12.97
C TYR A 369 18.13 -3.62 -13.58
N ALA A 370 19.05 -2.66 -13.60
CA ALA A 370 18.82 -1.37 -14.24
C ALA A 370 19.09 -1.46 -15.75
N VAL A 371 18.20 -0.94 -16.60
CA VAL A 371 18.43 -0.85 -18.05
C VAL A 371 19.15 0.46 -18.37
N LEU A 372 20.47 0.39 -18.54
CA LEU A 372 21.33 1.55 -18.74
C LEU A 372 21.33 2.08 -20.17
N ASP A 373 21.17 1.23 -21.19
CA ASP A 373 21.12 1.63 -22.60
C ASP A 373 20.29 0.66 -23.44
N ILE A 374 19.73 1.13 -24.56
CA ILE A 374 18.99 0.30 -25.53
C ILE A 374 19.53 0.63 -26.92
N ARG A 375 19.89 -0.38 -27.70
CA ARG A 375 20.50 -0.19 -29.02
C ARG A 375 19.90 -1.13 -30.05
N GLU A 376 19.87 -0.68 -31.29
CA GLU A 376 19.53 -1.50 -32.44
C GLU A 376 20.64 -1.39 -33.49
N TYR A 377 21.10 -2.53 -34.02
CA TYR A 377 22.15 -2.60 -35.03
C TYR A 377 21.83 -3.67 -36.06
N LYS A 378 21.59 -3.26 -37.32
CA LYS A 378 21.24 -4.15 -38.44
C LYS A 378 20.09 -5.12 -38.10
N GLY A 379 19.06 -4.63 -37.41
CA GLY A 379 17.90 -5.42 -36.96
C GLY A 379 18.12 -6.23 -35.68
N MET A 380 19.35 -6.34 -35.18
CA MET A 380 19.63 -6.93 -33.86
C MET A 380 19.37 -5.91 -32.76
N ARG A 381 18.79 -6.35 -31.64
CA ARG A 381 18.28 -5.51 -30.57
C ARG A 381 18.98 -5.85 -29.26
N PHE A 382 19.48 -4.83 -28.58
CA PHE A 382 20.34 -5.00 -27.41
C PHE A 382 19.92 -4.09 -26.26
N LEU A 383 20.05 -4.60 -25.04
CA LEU A 383 19.90 -3.84 -23.81
C LEU A 383 21.19 -3.95 -23.00
N GLN A 384 21.66 -2.83 -22.48
CA GLN A 384 22.75 -2.80 -21.51
C GLN A 384 22.14 -2.83 -20.12
N LEU A 385 22.41 -3.88 -19.36
CA LEU A 385 21.90 -4.04 -18.01
C LEU A 385 23.02 -3.79 -16.99
N LYS A 386 22.64 -3.30 -15.80
CA LYS A 386 23.50 -3.28 -14.62
C LYS A 386 22.91 -4.15 -13.52
N ASN A 387 23.69 -5.14 -13.09
CA ASN A 387 23.50 -5.84 -11.84
C ASN A 387 23.92 -4.91 -10.67
N PRO A 388 23.01 -4.56 -9.72
CA PRO A 388 23.33 -3.69 -8.58
C PRO A 388 24.43 -4.25 -7.66
N TRP A 389 24.68 -5.56 -7.66
CA TRP A 389 25.81 -6.18 -6.94
C TRP A 389 27.19 -5.77 -7.47
N SER A 390 27.23 -5.15 -8.66
CA SER A 390 28.45 -4.74 -9.35
C SER A 390 29.47 -5.86 -9.59
N HIS A 391 28.96 -7.09 -9.66
CA HIS A 391 29.64 -8.29 -10.12
C HIS A 391 28.57 -9.24 -10.68
N LEU A 392 29.00 -10.36 -11.28
CA LEU A 392 28.15 -11.39 -11.88
C LEU A 392 27.39 -10.85 -13.10
N ARG A 393 27.94 -11.13 -14.29
CA ARG A 393 27.40 -10.76 -15.59
C ARG A 393 26.81 -11.96 -16.33
N TRP A 394 25.94 -11.63 -17.29
CA TRP A 394 25.44 -12.54 -18.31
C TRP A 394 26.57 -13.35 -18.98
N LYS A 395 26.41 -14.67 -19.03
CA LYS A 395 27.38 -15.64 -19.60
C LYS A 395 26.96 -16.19 -20.96
N GLY A 396 25.81 -15.78 -21.49
CA GLY A 396 25.30 -16.25 -22.79
C GLY A 396 25.85 -15.46 -23.99
N ARG A 397 25.04 -15.34 -25.04
CA ARG A 397 25.40 -14.60 -26.26
C ARG A 397 25.68 -13.14 -25.95
N TYR A 398 26.71 -12.57 -26.57
CA TYR A 398 27.18 -11.22 -26.32
C TYR A 398 27.69 -10.99 -24.88
N SER A 399 28.12 -12.04 -24.19
CA SER A 399 28.90 -11.91 -22.96
C SER A 399 30.34 -11.51 -23.26
N GLU A 400 31.12 -11.15 -22.24
CA GLU A 400 32.55 -10.82 -22.41
C GLU A 400 33.40 -12.03 -22.84
N ARG A 401 32.89 -13.25 -22.70
CA ARG A 401 33.57 -14.51 -23.09
C ARG A 401 33.04 -15.09 -24.40
N ASP A 402 32.05 -14.46 -25.03
CA ASP A 402 31.49 -14.94 -26.29
C ASP A 402 32.40 -14.60 -27.46
N GLU A 403 33.09 -15.59 -28.00
CA GLU A 403 33.99 -15.41 -29.15
C GLU A 403 33.27 -15.51 -30.50
N LYS A 404 31.99 -15.93 -30.52
CA LYS A 404 31.28 -16.30 -31.76
C LYS A 404 30.38 -15.19 -32.29
N ASN A 405 29.63 -14.51 -31.43
CA ASN A 405 28.60 -13.57 -31.88
C ASN A 405 29.09 -12.12 -32.00
N TRP A 406 30.22 -11.77 -31.37
CA TRP A 406 30.79 -10.43 -31.48
C TRP A 406 31.46 -10.22 -32.84
N THR A 407 31.11 -9.14 -33.54
CA THR A 407 31.88 -8.63 -34.69
C THR A 407 32.61 -7.34 -34.32
N PRO A 408 33.73 -6.99 -34.99
CA PRO A 408 34.44 -5.74 -34.72
C PRO A 408 33.58 -4.49 -34.85
N GLU A 409 32.65 -4.46 -35.82
CA GLU A 409 31.74 -3.34 -36.03
C GLU A 409 30.72 -3.23 -34.90
N LEU A 410 30.19 -4.36 -34.43
CA LEU A 410 29.21 -4.38 -33.34
C LEU A 410 29.84 -3.95 -32.01
N LEU A 411 31.06 -4.42 -31.71
CA LEU A 411 31.82 -3.99 -30.52
C LEU A 411 32.05 -2.48 -30.51
N LYS A 412 32.45 -1.92 -31.67
CA LYS A 412 32.61 -0.48 -31.83
C LYS A 412 31.29 0.28 -31.66
N TYR A 413 30.20 -0.23 -32.24
CA TYR A 413 28.89 0.41 -32.16
C TYR A 413 28.33 0.45 -30.73
N LEU A 414 28.45 -0.66 -29.98
CA LEU A 414 28.00 -0.75 -28.59
C LEU A 414 29.01 -0.19 -27.58
N ASN A 415 30.16 0.32 -28.05
CA ASN A 415 31.26 0.79 -27.22
C ASN A 415 31.65 -0.23 -26.13
N PHE A 416 31.83 -1.48 -26.53
CA PHE A 416 32.12 -2.60 -25.63
C PHE A 416 33.50 -3.19 -25.92
N ASP A 417 34.31 -3.38 -24.87
CA ASP A 417 35.59 -4.07 -24.93
C ASP A 417 35.54 -5.34 -24.05
N PRO A 418 35.45 -6.54 -24.67
CA PRO A 418 35.42 -7.81 -23.94
C PRO A 418 36.68 -8.05 -23.09
N LYS A 419 37.86 -7.57 -23.53
CA LYS A 419 39.12 -7.81 -22.81
C LYS A 419 39.18 -7.04 -21.50
N THR A 420 38.74 -5.78 -21.51
CA THR A 420 38.61 -4.98 -20.29
C THR A 420 37.50 -5.53 -19.40
N ALA A 421 36.38 -5.94 -19.98
CA ALA A 421 35.28 -6.56 -19.23
C ALA A 421 35.72 -7.84 -18.49
N GLN A 422 36.50 -8.71 -19.12
CA GLN A 422 37.02 -9.93 -18.45
C GLN A 422 37.96 -9.63 -17.27
N LYS A 423 38.65 -8.47 -17.28
CA LYS A 423 39.58 -8.08 -16.21
C LYS A 423 38.89 -7.39 -15.04
N PHE A 424 37.87 -6.60 -15.31
CA PHE A 424 37.16 -5.81 -14.31
C PHE A 424 35.65 -6.03 -14.42
N ASP A 425 35.11 -6.75 -13.45
CA ASP A 425 33.67 -6.92 -13.32
C ASP A 425 33.05 -5.77 -12.52
N ASN A 426 32.11 -5.07 -13.16
CA ASN A 426 31.32 -3.98 -12.58
C ASN A 426 29.82 -4.27 -12.65
N GLY A 427 29.44 -5.51 -12.97
CA GLY A 427 28.06 -5.97 -13.12
C GLY A 427 27.32 -5.41 -14.34
N VAL A 428 27.98 -4.67 -15.23
CA VAL A 428 27.35 -4.14 -16.47
C VAL A 428 27.64 -5.04 -17.66
N PHE A 429 26.60 -5.41 -18.40
CA PHE A 429 26.71 -6.29 -19.57
C PHE A 429 25.66 -5.96 -20.64
N TRP A 430 25.91 -6.41 -21.86
CA TRP A 430 24.94 -6.39 -22.96
C TRP A 430 24.22 -7.74 -23.03
N ILE A 431 22.94 -7.70 -23.37
CA ILE A 431 22.12 -8.89 -23.64
C ILE A 431 21.23 -8.62 -24.86
N SER A 432 20.94 -9.64 -25.66
CA SER A 432 19.98 -9.52 -26.77
C SER A 432 18.56 -9.35 -26.23
N TRP A 433 17.69 -8.66 -26.98
CA TRP A 433 16.28 -8.54 -26.63
C TRP A 433 15.59 -9.91 -26.54
N GLU A 434 15.99 -10.83 -27.41
CA GLU A 434 15.46 -12.19 -27.48
C GLU A 434 15.80 -12.98 -26.22
N ASP A 435 17.06 -12.90 -25.75
CA ASP A 435 17.49 -13.56 -24.52
C ASP A 435 16.86 -12.89 -23.30
N LEU A 436 16.75 -11.56 -23.28
CA LEU A 436 16.07 -10.86 -22.19
C LEU A 436 14.62 -11.34 -22.05
N CYS A 437 13.88 -11.43 -23.17
CA CYS A 437 12.51 -11.95 -23.18
C CYS A 437 12.39 -13.45 -22.85
N GLN A 438 13.51 -14.18 -22.75
CA GLN A 438 13.53 -15.60 -22.41
C GLN A 438 13.81 -15.82 -20.92
N TYR A 439 14.67 -14.99 -20.32
CA TYR A 439 15.18 -15.20 -18.96
C TYR A 439 14.64 -14.22 -17.91
N TYR A 440 13.92 -13.18 -18.33
CA TYR A 440 13.33 -12.18 -17.43
C TYR A 440 11.80 -12.24 -17.46
N ASP A 441 11.18 -12.07 -16.30
CA ASP A 441 9.73 -12.22 -16.15
C ASP A 441 8.97 -10.92 -16.36
N VAL A 442 9.62 -9.78 -16.11
CA VAL A 442 8.94 -8.51 -15.95
C VAL A 442 9.82 -7.31 -16.29
N ILE A 443 9.23 -6.35 -16.99
CA ILE A 443 9.75 -4.99 -17.12
C ILE A 443 8.95 -4.06 -16.23
N TYR A 444 9.66 -3.21 -15.48
CA TYR A 444 9.09 -2.12 -14.72
C TYR A 444 9.40 -0.81 -15.44
N LEU A 445 8.36 -0.03 -15.70
CA LEU A 445 8.46 1.27 -16.32
C LEU A 445 8.08 2.34 -15.29
N SER A 446 8.85 3.41 -15.25
CA SER A 446 8.50 4.61 -14.53
C SER A 446 8.43 5.76 -15.52
N TRP A 447 7.23 6.26 -15.79
CA TRP A 447 6.96 7.26 -16.81
C TRP A 447 7.11 8.67 -16.26
N ASN A 448 7.77 9.52 -17.03
CA ASN A 448 7.92 10.92 -16.73
C ASN A 448 6.54 11.61 -16.72
N PRO A 449 6.10 12.18 -15.57
CA PRO A 449 4.82 12.88 -15.49
C PRO A 449 4.68 14.03 -16.49
N ALA A 450 5.80 14.65 -16.90
CA ALA A 450 5.81 15.75 -17.86
C ALA A 450 5.33 15.36 -19.28
N LEU A 451 5.11 14.06 -19.55
CA LEU A 451 4.45 13.60 -20.76
C LEU A 451 2.98 14.02 -20.85
N PHE A 452 2.35 14.27 -19.70
CA PHE A 452 0.94 14.57 -19.59
C PHE A 452 0.76 16.07 -19.34
N LYS A 453 -0.17 16.68 -20.08
CA LYS A 453 -0.45 18.11 -19.99
C LYS A 453 -1.27 18.46 -18.75
N GLU A 454 -2.12 17.53 -18.35
CA GLU A 454 -3.05 17.68 -17.26
C GLU A 454 -2.78 16.59 -16.22
N SER A 455 -2.78 16.97 -14.94
CA SER A 455 -2.66 16.03 -13.83
C SER A 455 -3.48 16.50 -12.65
N SER A 456 -4.08 15.57 -11.92
CA SER A 456 -4.80 15.85 -10.69
C SER A 456 -4.43 14.81 -9.65
N CYS A 457 -4.25 15.24 -8.39
CA CYS A 457 -3.98 14.38 -7.25
C CYS A 457 -5.08 14.60 -6.22
N ILE A 458 -5.61 13.53 -5.65
CA ILE A 458 -6.64 13.57 -4.62
C ILE A 458 -6.24 12.63 -3.49
N HIS A 459 -6.14 13.13 -2.26
CA HIS A 459 -5.98 12.28 -1.08
C HIS A 459 -7.31 12.11 -0.35
N ARG A 460 -7.81 10.87 -0.28
CA ARG A 460 -9.14 10.55 0.28
C ARG A 460 -9.09 9.37 1.24
N MET A 461 -10.19 9.19 1.95
CA MET A 461 -10.45 8.06 2.83
C MET A 461 -11.80 7.43 2.49
N ILE A 462 -11.84 6.10 2.41
CA ILE A 462 -13.08 5.32 2.37
C ILE A 462 -13.25 4.61 3.70
N LEU A 463 -14.34 4.90 4.41
CA LEU A 463 -14.78 4.09 5.55
C LEU A 463 -15.68 2.96 5.06
N HIS A 464 -15.42 1.74 5.52
CA HIS A 464 -16.43 0.68 5.42
C HIS A 464 -17.45 0.87 6.54
N LYS A 465 -18.72 1.13 6.21
CA LYS A 465 -19.83 0.90 7.15
C LYS A 465 -19.98 -0.61 7.35
N THR A 466 -19.40 -1.16 8.42
CA THR A 466 -19.84 -2.45 8.94
C THR A 466 -21.17 -2.20 9.66
N GLY A 467 -22.27 -2.62 9.02
CA GLY A 467 -23.60 -2.59 9.65
C GLY A 467 -23.61 -3.47 10.90
N SER A 468 -24.11 -2.91 12.00
CA SER A 468 -24.40 -3.61 13.26
C SER A 468 -25.76 -4.29 13.17
N LEU A 469 -25.84 -5.55 13.63
CA LEU A 469 -27.08 -6.12 14.17
C LEU A 469 -26.82 -6.54 15.62
N SER A 470 -27.62 -5.97 16.52
CA SER A 470 -27.88 -6.30 17.93
C SER A 470 -26.83 -5.99 19.03
N ARG A 471 -27.20 -4.96 19.81
CA ARG A 471 -27.04 -4.70 21.27
C ARG A 471 -25.66 -4.64 21.95
N TRP A 472 -24.53 -4.84 21.27
CA TRP A 472 -23.23 -4.37 21.76
C TRP A 472 -22.37 -3.89 20.59
N SER A 473 -22.36 -2.58 20.33
CA SER A 473 -21.66 -1.97 19.20
C SER A 473 -20.28 -1.46 19.60
N PHE A 474 -19.24 -2.26 19.35
CA PHE A 474 -17.91 -1.72 19.02
C PHE A 474 -17.76 -1.78 17.49
N THR A 475 -18.17 -0.73 16.80
CA THR A 475 -17.90 -0.59 15.36
C THR A 475 -16.45 -0.16 15.22
N ARG A 476 -15.51 -1.12 15.05
CA ARG A 476 -14.14 -0.78 14.65
C ARG A 476 -14.19 -0.26 13.21
N GLN A 477 -14.31 1.05 13.03
CA GLN A 477 -14.23 1.69 11.72
C GLN A 477 -12.82 1.52 11.16
N MET A 478 -12.66 0.63 10.18
CA MET A 478 -11.41 0.45 9.44
C MET A 478 -11.48 1.32 8.18
N GLY A 479 -11.01 2.57 8.28
CA GLY A 479 -10.84 3.44 7.13
C GLY A 479 -9.65 3.05 6.27
N ARG A 480 -9.85 2.92 4.96
CA ARG A 480 -8.76 2.80 3.98
C ARG A 480 -8.45 4.19 3.43
N ARG A 481 -7.18 4.59 3.53
CA ARG A 481 -6.66 5.84 2.98
C ARG A 481 -6.08 5.55 1.60
N PHE A 482 -6.34 6.40 0.63
CA PHE A 482 -5.81 6.26 -0.71
C PHE A 482 -5.44 7.62 -1.28
N THR A 483 -4.46 7.60 -2.17
CA THR A 483 -4.15 8.73 -3.05
C THR A 483 -4.45 8.29 -4.47
N THR A 484 -5.22 9.09 -5.20
CA THR A 484 -5.45 8.89 -6.63
C THR A 484 -4.76 10.01 -7.38
N GLN A 485 -3.80 9.65 -8.22
CA GLN A 485 -3.19 10.57 -9.19
C GLN A 485 -3.66 10.15 -10.59
N VAL A 486 -4.22 11.10 -11.34
CA VAL A 486 -4.62 10.90 -12.74
C VAL A 486 -3.82 11.84 -13.61
N TYR A 487 -3.33 11.29 -14.72
CA TYR A 487 -2.54 11.99 -15.71
C TYR A 487 -3.24 11.85 -17.06
N SER A 488 -3.35 12.95 -17.80
CA SER A 488 -4.07 12.98 -19.07
C SER A 488 -3.39 13.87 -20.11
N GLY A 489 -3.50 13.47 -21.38
CA GLY A 489 -3.12 14.29 -22.52
C GLY A 489 -4.14 15.39 -22.85
N CYS A 490 -5.35 15.31 -22.28
CA CYS A 490 -6.45 16.24 -22.49
C CYS A 490 -7.13 16.64 -21.16
N LYS A 491 -7.88 17.74 -21.18
CA LYS A 491 -8.66 18.19 -20.03
C LYS A 491 -9.70 17.13 -19.64
N PHE A 492 -9.88 16.97 -18.33
CA PHE A 492 -10.83 16.03 -17.75
C PHE A 492 -11.41 16.61 -16.46
N THR A 493 -12.54 16.06 -16.04
CA THR A 493 -13.21 16.40 -14.78
C THR A 493 -13.55 15.13 -14.03
N PHE A 494 -13.39 15.12 -12.72
CA PHE A 494 -13.91 14.04 -11.89
C PHE A 494 -15.36 14.30 -11.56
N SER A 495 -16.18 13.28 -11.74
CA SER A 495 -17.52 13.22 -11.17
C SER A 495 -17.69 11.89 -10.44
N LYS A 496 -18.61 11.86 -9.47
CA LYS A 496 -19.01 10.61 -8.83
C LYS A 496 -19.62 9.70 -9.89
N ILE A 497 -19.20 8.43 -9.92
CA ILE A 497 -19.87 7.43 -10.75
C ILE A 497 -21.30 7.29 -10.21
N PRO A 498 -22.34 7.60 -11.01
CA PRO A 498 -23.72 7.37 -10.60
C PRO A 498 -23.90 5.89 -10.33
N ASN A 499 -24.52 5.50 -9.21
CA ASN A 499 -24.89 4.11 -9.00
C ASN A 499 -26.17 3.83 -9.80
N PRO A 500 -26.12 3.08 -10.91
CA PRO A 500 -27.31 2.83 -11.72
C PRO A 500 -28.25 1.80 -11.07
N PHE A 501 -27.80 1.09 -10.04
CA PHE A 501 -28.54 -0.02 -9.44
C PHE A 501 -29.56 0.49 -8.40
N THR A 502 -30.83 0.38 -8.76
CA THR A 502 -31.98 0.75 -7.91
C THR A 502 -32.38 -0.35 -6.93
N HIS A 503 -31.99 -1.60 -7.20
CA HIS A 503 -32.26 -2.75 -6.35
C HIS A 503 -30.95 -3.41 -5.90
N THR A 504 -30.79 -3.57 -4.59
CA THR A 504 -29.62 -4.24 -4.01
C THR A 504 -30.03 -5.35 -3.05
N LYS A 505 -29.33 -6.48 -3.09
CA LYS A 505 -29.52 -7.59 -2.15
C LYS A 505 -28.17 -8.07 -1.62
N ARG A 506 -28.00 -8.12 -0.30
CA ARG A 506 -26.86 -8.75 0.36
C ARG A 506 -27.21 -10.13 0.90
N ILE A 507 -26.30 -11.08 0.74
CA ILE A 507 -26.30 -12.39 1.35
C ILE A 507 -25.04 -12.55 2.21
N ASN A 508 -25.19 -13.13 3.39
CA ASN A 508 -24.09 -13.49 4.27
C ASN A 508 -23.90 -15.01 4.18
N GLY A 509 -22.75 -15.46 3.67
CA GLY A 509 -22.42 -16.87 3.51
C GLY A 509 -21.13 -17.25 4.24
N GLN A 510 -20.76 -18.53 4.16
CA GLN A 510 -19.50 -19.03 4.71
C GLN A 510 -18.97 -20.23 3.93
N TRP A 511 -17.64 -20.33 3.81
CA TRP A 511 -16.95 -21.56 3.43
C TRP A 511 -16.56 -22.30 4.71
N LYS A 512 -17.04 -23.53 4.91
CA LYS A 512 -16.77 -24.32 6.11
C LYS A 512 -16.84 -25.83 5.83
N GLY A 513 -15.85 -26.58 6.29
CA GLY A 513 -15.77 -28.02 6.08
C GLY A 513 -15.81 -28.37 4.61
N LEU A 514 -16.80 -29.19 4.20
CA LEU A 514 -16.95 -29.61 2.81
C LEU A 514 -17.24 -28.44 1.85
N SER A 515 -17.86 -27.36 2.31
CA SER A 515 -18.18 -26.21 1.45
C SER A 515 -16.98 -25.31 1.15
N ALA A 516 -15.82 -25.55 1.78
CA ALA A 516 -14.55 -24.91 1.41
C ALA A 516 -13.89 -25.63 0.22
N GLY A 517 -14.60 -25.66 -0.91
CA GLY A 517 -14.30 -26.52 -2.06
C GLY A 517 -13.17 -26.03 -2.98
N GLY A 518 -12.76 -24.77 -2.87
CA GLY A 518 -11.76 -24.16 -3.75
C GLY A 518 -12.31 -23.84 -5.14
N CYS A 519 -11.47 -23.31 -6.04
CA CYS A 519 -11.88 -22.88 -7.38
C CYS A 519 -12.09 -24.05 -8.36
N GLY A 520 -12.52 -23.75 -9.58
CA GLY A 520 -12.79 -24.75 -10.63
C GLY A 520 -11.60 -25.63 -11.03
N ASN A 521 -10.38 -25.29 -10.61
CA ASN A 521 -9.18 -26.13 -10.78
C ASN A 521 -9.25 -27.41 -9.93
N TYR A 522 -10.04 -27.40 -8.84
CA TYR A 522 -10.18 -28.51 -7.90
C TYR A 522 -11.52 -29.24 -8.11
N LYS A 523 -11.67 -29.93 -9.25
CA LYS A 523 -12.95 -30.52 -9.71
C LYS A 523 -13.67 -31.38 -8.65
N ASP A 524 -12.94 -32.15 -7.85
CA ASP A 524 -13.51 -33.06 -6.86
C ASP A 524 -14.17 -32.35 -5.68
N SER A 525 -13.60 -31.21 -5.26
CA SER A 525 -14.09 -30.42 -4.13
C SER A 525 -14.95 -29.23 -4.55
N TYR A 526 -14.77 -28.72 -5.78
CA TYR A 526 -15.46 -27.54 -6.31
C TYR A 526 -16.99 -27.65 -6.22
N LYS A 527 -17.54 -28.83 -6.49
CA LYS A 527 -18.98 -29.12 -6.46
C LYS A 527 -19.63 -28.92 -5.08
N HIS A 528 -18.83 -28.86 -4.00
CA HIS A 528 -19.34 -28.70 -2.64
C HIS A 528 -19.46 -27.23 -2.20
N ASN A 529 -18.92 -26.28 -2.98
CA ASN A 529 -19.04 -24.86 -2.65
C ASN A 529 -20.52 -24.41 -2.54
N PRO A 530 -20.82 -23.34 -1.77
CA PRO A 530 -22.16 -22.78 -1.71
C PRO A 530 -22.66 -22.36 -3.09
N ILE A 531 -23.96 -22.50 -3.34
CA ILE A 531 -24.58 -22.11 -4.61
C ILE A 531 -25.78 -21.22 -4.33
N TYR A 532 -25.78 -20.02 -4.90
CA TYR A 532 -26.88 -19.07 -4.80
C TYR A 532 -27.57 -18.91 -6.14
N GLN A 533 -28.85 -19.23 -6.21
CA GLN A 533 -29.65 -18.99 -7.40
C GLN A 533 -30.22 -17.58 -7.37
N ILE A 534 -30.07 -16.88 -8.49
CA ILE A 534 -30.68 -15.58 -8.73
C ILE A 534 -31.74 -15.70 -9.82
N ASN A 535 -32.87 -15.03 -9.61
CA ASN A 535 -33.92 -14.86 -10.60
C ASN A 535 -34.01 -13.38 -10.96
N LEU A 536 -33.69 -13.07 -12.22
CA LEU A 536 -33.72 -11.72 -12.77
C LEU A 536 -35.00 -11.55 -13.60
N GLU A 537 -35.91 -10.70 -13.12
CA GLU A 537 -37.25 -10.54 -13.72
C GLU A 537 -37.22 -9.86 -15.10
N ARG A 538 -36.24 -9.00 -15.36
CA ARG A 538 -36.08 -8.26 -16.62
C ARG A 538 -34.61 -8.12 -17.00
N SER A 539 -34.32 -8.17 -18.30
CA SER A 539 -32.98 -7.97 -18.82
C SER A 539 -32.46 -6.58 -18.46
N GLY A 540 -31.19 -6.48 -18.08
CA GLY A 540 -30.59 -5.20 -17.70
C GLY A 540 -29.21 -5.38 -17.07
N PRO A 541 -28.63 -4.28 -16.56
CA PRO A 541 -27.34 -4.32 -15.91
C PRO A 541 -27.39 -5.08 -14.58
N LEU A 542 -26.32 -5.81 -14.30
CA LEU A 542 -26.14 -6.62 -13.08
C LEU A 542 -24.72 -6.43 -12.53
N LEU A 543 -24.63 -6.10 -11.24
CA LEU A 543 -23.42 -6.09 -10.45
C LEU A 543 -23.48 -7.22 -9.43
N ILE A 544 -22.40 -7.99 -9.33
CA ILE A 544 -22.21 -8.99 -8.26
C ILE A 544 -20.88 -8.69 -7.58
N GLU A 545 -20.88 -8.48 -6.27
CA GLU A 545 -19.67 -8.31 -5.46
C GLU A 545 -19.53 -9.45 -4.46
N LEU A 546 -18.32 -10.03 -4.35
CA LEU A 546 -17.98 -11.00 -3.32
C LEU A 546 -16.89 -10.43 -2.42
N ARG A 547 -17.13 -10.45 -1.10
CA ARG A 547 -16.18 -9.99 -0.07
C ARG A 547 -15.91 -11.12 0.91
N GLY A 548 -14.64 -11.50 1.05
CA GLY A 548 -14.20 -12.53 1.99
C GLY A 548 -13.04 -12.06 2.87
N SER A 549 -12.41 -12.99 3.59
CA SER A 549 -11.18 -12.71 4.32
C SER A 549 -10.07 -12.21 3.37
N ARG A 550 -9.33 -11.17 3.77
CA ARG A 550 -8.18 -10.65 3.00
C ARG A 550 -7.03 -11.65 2.88
N GLN A 551 -7.05 -12.71 3.69
CA GLN A 551 -6.05 -13.78 3.66
C GLN A 551 -6.26 -14.75 2.49
N TYR A 552 -7.44 -14.73 1.85
CA TYR A 552 -7.78 -15.66 0.77
C TYR A 552 -8.02 -14.89 -0.52
N SER A 553 -7.51 -15.43 -1.63
CA SER A 553 -7.93 -15.01 -2.96
C SER A 553 -9.31 -15.59 -3.23
N VAL A 554 -10.29 -14.74 -3.51
CA VAL A 554 -11.70 -15.12 -3.70
C VAL A 554 -12.14 -14.86 -5.14
N GLY A 555 -13.12 -15.62 -5.59
CA GLY A 555 -13.70 -15.54 -6.92
C GLY A 555 -15.11 -16.11 -6.94
N PHE A 556 -15.84 -15.90 -8.02
CA PHE A 556 -17.10 -16.60 -8.24
C PHE A 556 -17.34 -16.88 -9.71
N GLU A 557 -18.20 -17.87 -9.96
CA GLU A 557 -18.71 -18.19 -11.27
C GLU A 557 -20.23 -17.99 -11.31
N MET A 558 -20.73 -17.45 -12.40
CA MET A 558 -22.15 -17.30 -12.69
C MET A 558 -22.49 -18.20 -13.88
N VAL A 559 -23.37 -19.16 -13.65
CA VAL A 559 -23.80 -20.16 -14.65
C VAL A 559 -25.25 -19.89 -15.03
N THR A 560 -25.52 -19.82 -16.33
CA THR A 560 -26.88 -19.63 -16.85
C THR A 560 -27.67 -20.93 -16.71
N VAL A 561 -28.81 -20.89 -16.02
CA VAL A 561 -29.75 -22.02 -15.87
C VAL A 561 -30.84 -21.93 -16.93
N SER A 562 -31.46 -20.76 -17.06
CA SER A 562 -32.46 -20.48 -18.09
C SER A 562 -32.50 -18.99 -18.41
N THR A 563 -32.94 -18.65 -19.63
CA THR A 563 -33.20 -17.27 -20.05
C THR A 563 -34.59 -17.18 -20.67
N VAL A 564 -35.22 -16.01 -20.55
CA VAL A 564 -36.54 -15.72 -21.13
C VAL A 564 -36.34 -14.82 -22.34
N GLY A 565 -36.67 -15.33 -23.54
CA GLY A 565 -36.48 -14.63 -24.82
C GLY A 565 -35.41 -15.26 -25.73
N ASP A 566 -35.28 -14.73 -26.95
CA ASP A 566 -34.42 -15.26 -28.02
C ASP A 566 -32.95 -15.40 -27.55
N PRO A 567 -32.28 -16.55 -27.74
CA PRO A 567 -30.90 -16.75 -27.34
C PRO A 567 -29.98 -15.94 -28.26
N SER A 568 -29.75 -14.67 -27.92
CA SER A 568 -28.66 -13.90 -28.51
C SER A 568 -27.34 -14.64 -28.30
N PRO A 569 -26.42 -14.68 -29.28
CA PRO A 569 -25.07 -15.24 -29.11
C PRO A 569 -24.26 -14.57 -27.98
N ALA A 570 -24.77 -13.49 -27.36
CA ALA A 570 -24.21 -12.84 -26.17
C ALA A 570 -24.50 -13.57 -24.83
N ALA A 571 -25.36 -14.58 -24.81
CA ALA A 571 -25.63 -15.40 -23.62
C ALA A 571 -24.52 -16.44 -23.42
N SER A 572 -23.33 -16.00 -22.97
CA SER A 572 -22.29 -16.93 -22.54
C SER A 572 -22.87 -17.88 -21.47
N PRO A 573 -22.72 -19.21 -21.60
CA PRO A 573 -23.29 -20.17 -20.65
C PRO A 573 -22.69 -20.02 -19.24
N LYS A 574 -21.52 -19.37 -19.15
CA LYS A 574 -20.78 -19.15 -17.93
C LYS A 574 -20.08 -17.79 -17.99
N ARG A 575 -20.15 -17.04 -16.90
CA ARG A 575 -19.39 -15.81 -16.63
C ARG A 575 -18.63 -15.99 -15.31
N SER A 576 -17.58 -15.21 -15.09
CA SER A 576 -16.82 -15.24 -13.83
C SER A 576 -16.42 -13.84 -13.40
N SER A 577 -15.98 -13.72 -12.14
CA SER A 577 -15.37 -12.48 -11.60
C SER A 577 -13.99 -12.15 -12.17
N GLY A 578 -13.49 -12.91 -13.15
CA GLY A 578 -12.11 -12.84 -13.64
C GLY A 578 -11.12 -13.44 -12.64
N ASP A 579 -9.90 -12.87 -12.60
CA ASP A 579 -8.82 -13.32 -11.71
C ASP A 579 -9.22 -13.29 -10.23
N TYR A 580 -8.82 -14.31 -9.47
CA TYR A 580 -9.08 -14.38 -8.03
C TYR A 580 -8.25 -13.31 -7.31
N ARG A 581 -8.90 -12.55 -6.44
CA ARG A 581 -8.30 -11.38 -5.77
C ARG A 581 -8.46 -11.48 -4.25
N CYS A 582 -7.47 -10.99 -3.52
CA CYS A 582 -7.45 -11.10 -2.05
C CYS A 582 -8.63 -10.37 -1.39
N GLY A 583 -9.56 -11.14 -0.83
CA GLY A 583 -10.70 -10.67 -0.02
C GLY A 583 -11.81 -9.91 -0.76
N PHE A 584 -11.67 -9.59 -2.04
CA PHE A 584 -12.69 -8.88 -2.81
C PHE A 584 -12.59 -9.16 -4.31
N CYS A 585 -13.70 -9.50 -4.95
CA CYS A 585 -13.86 -9.48 -6.39
C CYS A 585 -15.27 -9.03 -6.78
N TYR A 586 -15.45 -8.62 -8.03
CA TYR A 586 -16.76 -8.22 -8.56
C TYR A 586 -16.90 -8.59 -10.03
N MET A 587 -18.13 -8.57 -10.53
CA MET A 587 -18.47 -8.67 -11.94
C MET A 587 -19.58 -7.67 -12.22
N GLU A 588 -19.35 -6.81 -13.22
CA GLU A 588 -20.36 -5.89 -13.73
C GLU A 588 -20.65 -6.25 -15.18
N ALA A 589 -21.92 -6.32 -15.53
CA ALA A 589 -22.36 -6.62 -16.88
C ALA A 589 -23.49 -5.66 -17.27
N ASP A 590 -23.31 -4.92 -18.35
CA ASP A 590 -24.28 -3.91 -18.84
C ASP A 590 -25.62 -4.53 -19.27
N HIS A 591 -25.58 -5.78 -19.76
CA HIS A 591 -26.76 -6.49 -20.21
C HIS A 591 -26.69 -7.98 -19.84
N VAL A 592 -27.52 -8.37 -18.87
CA VAL A 592 -27.81 -9.76 -18.51
C VAL A 592 -29.27 -10.05 -18.89
N PRO A 593 -29.56 -11.09 -19.68
CA PRO A 593 -30.94 -11.45 -20.01
C PRO A 593 -31.79 -11.76 -18.77
N ALA A 594 -33.11 -11.56 -18.86
CA ALA A 594 -34.04 -12.06 -17.86
C ALA A 594 -33.92 -13.58 -17.77
N GLY A 595 -33.88 -14.15 -16.56
CA GLY A 595 -33.60 -15.57 -16.41
C GLY A 595 -33.15 -16.00 -15.02
N ILE A 596 -32.79 -17.28 -14.94
CA ILE A 596 -32.31 -17.92 -13.72
C ILE A 596 -30.82 -18.22 -13.87
N TYR A 597 -30.04 -17.87 -12.86
CA TYR A 597 -28.60 -18.06 -12.85
C TYR A 597 -28.13 -18.60 -11.51
N ASN A 598 -27.09 -19.43 -11.51
CA ASN A 598 -26.44 -19.93 -10.31
C ASN A 598 -25.10 -19.23 -10.10
N VAL A 599 -24.88 -18.68 -8.92
CA VAL A 599 -23.65 -18.00 -8.52
C VAL A 599 -22.94 -18.83 -7.47
N ILE A 600 -21.69 -19.20 -7.76
CA ILE A 600 -20.88 -20.12 -6.95
C ILE A 600 -19.68 -19.33 -6.41
N PRO A 601 -19.77 -18.76 -5.19
CA PRO A 601 -18.63 -18.10 -4.56
C PRO A 601 -17.63 -19.09 -4.00
N THR A 602 -16.34 -18.86 -4.24
CA THR A 602 -15.26 -19.77 -3.88
C THR A 602 -14.01 -19.02 -3.40
N THR A 603 -13.17 -19.74 -2.66
CA THR A 603 -11.76 -19.40 -2.48
C THR A 603 -10.91 -20.00 -3.60
N PHE A 604 -9.69 -19.50 -3.81
CA PHE A 604 -8.79 -20.06 -4.82
C PHE A 604 -8.39 -21.49 -4.45
N LEU A 605 -7.92 -21.69 -3.21
CA LEU A 605 -7.52 -23.01 -2.70
C LEU A 605 -8.65 -23.64 -1.88
N PRO A 606 -8.79 -24.98 -1.88
CA PRO A 606 -9.71 -25.68 -0.99
C PRO A 606 -9.28 -25.57 0.48
N LYS A 607 -10.19 -25.91 1.40
CA LYS A 607 -10.00 -25.88 2.87
C LYS A 607 -9.73 -24.50 3.48
N GLN A 608 -9.94 -23.43 2.71
CA GLN A 608 -9.92 -22.06 3.22
C GLN A 608 -11.29 -21.71 3.78
N GLU A 609 -11.38 -21.62 5.11
CA GLU A 609 -12.65 -21.42 5.80
C GLU A 609 -12.83 -19.99 6.26
N GLY A 610 -14.06 -19.46 6.14
CA GLY A 610 -14.37 -18.13 6.63
C GLY A 610 -15.70 -17.58 6.11
N PRO A 611 -16.20 -16.50 6.73
CA PRO A 611 -17.41 -15.83 6.28
C PRO A 611 -17.15 -15.03 4.99
N PHE A 612 -18.22 -14.83 4.21
CA PHE A 612 -18.23 -13.92 3.07
C PHE A 612 -19.55 -13.16 2.94
N PHE A 613 -19.50 -12.05 2.22
CA PHE A 613 -20.65 -11.25 1.79
C PHE A 613 -20.78 -11.33 0.27
N LEU A 614 -21.97 -11.65 -0.21
CA LEU A 614 -22.30 -11.64 -1.64
C LEU A 614 -23.39 -10.60 -1.88
N ASP A 615 -23.05 -9.54 -2.61
CA ASP A 615 -23.93 -8.41 -2.92
C ASP A 615 -24.34 -8.44 -4.38
N PHE A 616 -25.61 -8.18 -4.63
CA PHE A 616 -26.20 -8.08 -5.96
C PHE A 616 -26.76 -6.68 -6.14
N GLY A 617 -26.46 -6.04 -7.27
CA GLY A 617 -27.05 -4.78 -7.72
C GLY A 617 -27.70 -4.97 -9.09
N SER A 618 -28.94 -4.51 -9.26
CA SER A 618 -29.61 -4.49 -10.56
C SER A 618 -30.54 -3.28 -10.68
N THR A 619 -30.88 -2.91 -11.91
CA THR A 619 -31.97 -1.96 -12.21
C THR A 619 -33.36 -2.58 -12.09
N SER A 620 -33.43 -3.91 -12.00
CA SER A 620 -34.67 -4.68 -11.91
C SER A 620 -34.75 -5.43 -10.58
N PRO A 621 -35.95 -5.71 -10.04
CA PRO A 621 -36.10 -6.59 -8.89
C PRO A 621 -35.43 -7.95 -9.15
N LEU A 622 -34.67 -8.41 -8.15
CA LEU A 622 -33.96 -9.69 -8.20
C LEU A 622 -34.26 -10.49 -6.93
N LYS A 623 -34.51 -11.79 -7.09
CA LYS A 623 -34.70 -12.73 -5.97
C LYS A 623 -33.48 -13.62 -5.86
N VAL A 624 -33.01 -13.84 -4.63
CA VAL A 624 -31.84 -14.69 -4.35
C VAL A 624 -32.22 -15.76 -3.35
N SER A 625 -31.91 -17.02 -3.67
CA SER A 625 -32.11 -18.18 -2.80
C SER A 625 -30.84 -19.03 -2.75
N GLN A 626 -30.51 -19.55 -1.58
CA GLN A 626 -29.41 -20.50 -1.43
C GLN A 626 -29.90 -21.90 -1.83
N LEU A 627 -29.20 -22.55 -2.77
CA LEU A 627 -29.44 -23.93 -3.19
C LEU A 627 -28.59 -24.93 -2.40
N GLN A 628 -27.37 -24.53 -2.03
CA GLN A 628 -26.39 -25.37 -1.35
C GLN A 628 -25.55 -24.56 -0.36
#